data_AF-A0A2K4L1V5-F1
#
_entry.id   AF-A0A2K4L1V5-F1
#
_cell.length_a   1.000
_cell.length_b   1.000
_cell.length_c   1.000
_cell.angle_alpha   90.00
_cell.angle_beta   90.00
_cell.angle_gamma   90.00
#
_symmetry.space_group_name_H-M   'P 1'
#
loop_
_entity.id
_entity.type
_entity.pdbx_description
1 polymer ?
#
loop_
_entity_poly.entity_id
_entity_poly.type
_entity_poly.pdbx_seq_one_letter_code
_entity_poly.pdbx_strand_id
1 'polypeptide(L)'
;MTFANLPAQLIALMLGWTFTVYMQVRSNSRAEALKTREKIVDKLEALSEWVEDELKRGEFLHSDFESGYAGLLSQIELKISNLNTHIGTNAVEASVLGDLREMEISELKDENKGLYLRVRHAAWNAIDSIDMTSNEKFFMKKGRLAYFKEYVHAYYGVIVAAISLLTVYYVGKIIVG
;
A
#
# COMPACT_ATOMS: atom_id res chain seq x y z
N MET A 1 30.45 1.50 36.29
CA MET A 1 29.28 2.24 35.78
C MET A 1 28.44 2.68 36.97
N THR A 2 28.25 3.98 37.18
CA THR A 2 27.53 4.52 38.34
C THR A 2 26.03 4.44 38.13
N PHE A 3 25.32 3.82 39.08
CA PHE A 3 23.84 3.73 39.15
C PHE A 3 23.13 5.10 39.10
N ALA A 4 23.88 6.21 39.26
CA ALA A 4 23.38 7.58 39.15
C ALA A 4 22.88 7.98 37.74
N ASN A 5 23.28 7.27 36.69
CA ASN A 5 22.85 7.55 35.31
C ASN A 5 21.83 6.53 34.77
N LEU A 6 21.42 5.57 35.59
CA LEU A 6 20.54 4.46 35.20
C LEU A 6 19.19 4.93 34.64
N PRO A 7 18.52 5.97 35.18
CA PRO A 7 17.28 6.48 34.60
C PRO A 7 17.47 7.07 33.19
N ALA A 8 18.55 7.83 32.99
CA ALA A 8 18.87 8.41 31.69
C ALA A 8 19.22 7.33 30.65
N GLN A 9 19.94 6.28 31.06
CA GLN A 9 20.26 5.13 30.22
C GLN A 9 19.01 4.33 29.81
N LEU A 10 18.07 4.11 30.74
CA LEU A 10 16.81 3.43 30.46
C LEU A 10 15.94 4.23 29.48
N ILE A 11 15.86 5.56 29.65
CA ILE A 11 15.10 6.42 28.74
C ILE A 11 15.73 6.43 27.34
N ALA A 12 17.06 6.52 27.25
CA ALA A 12 17.76 6.41 25.98
C ALA A 12 17.53 5.06 25.28
N LEU A 13 17.54 3.96 26.03
CA LEU A 13 17.22 2.62 25.52
C LEU A 13 15.78 2.52 25.03
N MET A 14 14.81 3.05 25.79
CA MET A 14 13.41 3.07 25.38
C MET A 14 13.21 3.86 24.08
N LEU A 15 13.78 5.06 23.98
CA LEU A 15 13.68 5.89 22.76
C LEU A 15 14.37 5.24 21.55
N GLY A 16 15.51 4.57 21.77
CA GLY A 16 16.19 3.79 20.73
C GLY A 16 15.37 2.58 20.27
N TRP A 17 14.69 1.91 21.20
CA TRP A 17 13.81 0.78 20.90
C TRP A 17 12.56 1.21 20.13
N THR A 18 11.89 2.29 20.56
CA THR A 18 10.70 2.81 19.85
C THR A 18 11.05 3.25 18.43
N PHE A 19 12.23 3.83 18.22
CA PHE A 19 12.71 4.18 16.88
C PHE A 19 12.95 2.94 16.02
N THR A 20 13.57 1.91 16.58
CA THR A 20 13.80 0.63 15.87
C THR A 20 12.47 -0.03 15.49
N VAL A 21 11.52 -0.10 16.43
CA VAL A 21 10.17 -0.65 16.17
C VAL A 21 9.46 0.15 15.09
N TYR A 22 9.52 1.49 15.12
CA TYR A 22 8.93 2.34 14.09
C TYR A 22 9.51 2.04 12.70
N MET A 23 10.84 1.95 12.60
CA MET A 23 11.52 1.62 11.35
C MET A 23 11.11 0.23 10.85
N GLN A 24 10.96 -0.74 11.75
CA GLN A 24 10.54 -2.10 11.41
C GLN A 24 9.08 -2.15 10.91
N VAL A 25 8.14 -1.51 11.61
CA VAL A 25 6.72 -1.44 11.19
C VAL A 25 6.60 -0.80 9.81
N ARG A 26 7.33 0.30 9.58
CA ARG A 26 7.34 0.99 8.29
C ARG A 26 7.93 0.11 7.18
N SER A 27 9.04 -0.59 7.46
CA SER A 27 9.65 -1.51 6.51
C SER A 27 8.69 -2.64 6.12
N ASN A 28 7.98 -3.20 7.10
CA ASN A 28 7.00 -4.26 6.85
C ASN A 28 5.81 -3.75 6.03
N SER A 29 5.21 -2.61 6.41
CA SER A 29 4.13 -1.99 5.63
C SER A 29 4.55 -1.70 4.19
N ARG A 30 5.79 -1.24 3.98
CA ARG A 30 6.34 -1.02 2.63
C ARG A 30 6.48 -2.33 1.84
N ALA A 31 6.96 -3.39 2.47
CA ALA A 31 7.07 -4.71 1.85
C ALA A 31 5.68 -5.31 1.52
N GLU A 32 4.71 -5.15 2.41
CA GLU A 32 3.32 -5.58 2.18
C GLU A 32 2.66 -4.80 1.03
N ALA A 33 2.89 -3.49 0.96
CA ALA A 33 2.41 -2.66 -0.14
C ALA A 33 3.01 -3.11 -1.49
N LEU A 34 4.33 -3.37 -1.55
CA LEU A 34 4.99 -3.90 -2.75
C LEU A 34 4.39 -5.24 -3.18
N LYS A 35 4.25 -6.17 -2.24
CA LYS A 35 3.66 -7.49 -2.51
C LYS A 35 2.21 -7.39 -2.97
N THR A 36 1.45 -6.45 -2.42
CA THR A 36 0.04 -6.25 -2.80
C THR A 36 -0.07 -5.64 -4.19
N ARG A 37 0.82 -4.69 -4.53
CA ARG A 37 0.96 -4.13 -5.87
C ARG A 37 1.29 -5.20 -6.90
N GLU A 38 2.30 -6.04 -6.65
CA GLU A 38 2.65 -7.16 -7.54
C GLU A 38 1.45 -8.07 -7.79
N LYS A 39 0.70 -8.44 -6.74
CA LYS A 39 -0.54 -9.23 -6.89
C LYS A 39 -1.65 -8.54 -7.70
N ILE A 40 -1.65 -7.21 -7.78
CA ILE A 40 -2.60 -6.46 -8.62
C ILE A 40 -2.15 -6.57 -10.08
N VAL A 41 -0.86 -6.36 -10.34
CA VAL A 41 -0.25 -6.52 -11.68
C VAL A 41 -0.50 -7.93 -12.21
N ASP A 42 -0.19 -8.97 -11.42
CA ASP A 42 -0.42 -10.37 -11.80
C ASP A 42 -1.89 -10.63 -12.20
N LYS A 43 -2.84 -10.03 -11.47
CA LYS A 43 -4.27 -10.18 -11.77
C LYS A 43 -4.72 -9.41 -13.00
N LEU A 44 -4.13 -8.25 -13.26
CA LEU A 44 -4.41 -7.46 -14.46
C LEU A 44 -3.88 -8.16 -15.71
N GLU A 45 -2.68 -8.74 -15.64
CA GLU A 45 -2.12 -9.53 -16.74
C GLU A 45 -2.96 -10.77 -17.03
N ALA A 46 -3.32 -11.53 -15.98
CA ALA A 46 -4.16 -12.72 -16.09
C ALA A 46 -5.58 -12.44 -16.59
N LEU A 47 -6.07 -11.19 -16.50
CA LEU A 47 -7.39 -10.81 -17.00
C LEU A 47 -7.49 -11.06 -18.52
N SER A 48 -6.43 -10.72 -19.26
CA SER A 48 -6.42 -10.88 -20.72
C SER A 48 -6.41 -12.35 -21.14
N GLU A 49 -5.66 -13.19 -20.43
CA GLU A 49 -5.61 -14.64 -20.63
C GLU A 49 -6.96 -15.27 -20.33
N TRP A 50 -7.60 -14.88 -19.22
CA TRP A 50 -8.94 -15.36 -18.87
C TRP A 50 -9.97 -15.02 -19.94
N VAL A 51 -9.95 -13.79 -20.49
CA VAL A 51 -10.84 -13.39 -21.59
C VAL A 51 -10.58 -14.23 -22.84
N GLU A 52 -9.31 -14.47 -23.19
CA GLU A 52 -8.95 -15.29 -24.34
C GLU A 52 -9.43 -16.75 -24.19
N ASP A 53 -9.26 -17.32 -23.01
CA ASP A 53 -9.68 -18.70 -22.70
C ASP A 53 -11.21 -18.84 -22.73
N GLU A 54 -11.95 -17.90 -22.14
CA GLU A 54 -13.41 -17.92 -22.13
C GLU A 54 -13.97 -17.74 -23.56
N LEU A 55 -13.34 -16.89 -24.38
CA LEU A 55 -13.68 -16.77 -25.81
C LEU A 55 -13.28 -17.99 -26.63
N LYS A 56 -12.38 -18.86 -26.17
CA LYS A 56 -12.05 -20.11 -26.87
C LYS A 56 -13.01 -21.25 -26.51
N ARG A 57 -13.75 -21.16 -25.40
CA ARG A 57 -14.72 -22.19 -25.00
C ARG A 57 -15.82 -22.37 -26.05
N GLY A 58 -16.25 -23.62 -26.25
CA GLY A 58 -17.27 -23.97 -27.25
C GLY A 58 -18.65 -23.39 -26.95
N GLU A 59 -18.99 -23.23 -25.66
CA GLU A 59 -20.25 -22.68 -25.18
C GLU A 59 -19.99 -21.30 -24.58
N PHE A 60 -20.09 -20.24 -25.39
CA PHE A 60 -19.98 -18.86 -24.91
C PHE A 60 -21.35 -18.40 -24.42
N LEU A 61 -21.48 -18.17 -23.11
CA LEU A 61 -22.64 -17.55 -22.49
C LEU A 61 -22.29 -16.12 -22.10
N HIS A 62 -22.90 -15.16 -22.78
CA HIS A 62 -22.63 -13.74 -22.59
C HIS A 62 -22.84 -13.30 -21.13
N SER A 63 -23.95 -13.73 -20.49
CA SER A 63 -24.26 -13.40 -19.09
C SER A 63 -23.18 -13.87 -18.10
N ASP A 64 -22.65 -15.07 -18.32
CA ASP A 64 -21.67 -15.69 -17.43
C ASP A 64 -20.29 -15.05 -17.62
N PHE A 65 -19.97 -14.69 -18.87
CA PHE A 65 -18.78 -13.92 -19.19
C PHE A 65 -18.81 -12.54 -18.53
N GLU A 66 -19.90 -11.77 -18.67
CA GLU A 66 -20.02 -10.45 -18.05
C GLU A 66 -19.94 -10.54 -16.52
N SER A 67 -20.67 -11.47 -15.91
CA SER A 67 -20.64 -11.67 -14.46
C SER A 67 -19.25 -12.09 -13.98
N GLY A 68 -18.57 -12.96 -14.72
CA GLY A 68 -17.21 -13.39 -14.41
C GLY A 68 -16.20 -12.23 -14.52
N TYR A 69 -16.29 -11.46 -15.59
CA TYR A 69 -15.44 -10.31 -15.86
C TYR A 69 -15.60 -9.22 -14.80
N ALA A 70 -16.85 -8.84 -14.49
CA ALA A 70 -17.17 -7.87 -13.44
C ALA A 70 -16.69 -8.36 -12.06
N GLY A 71 -16.83 -9.66 -11.79
CA GLY A 71 -16.31 -10.29 -10.57
C GLY A 71 -14.79 -10.19 -10.45
N LEU A 72 -14.05 -10.43 -11.54
CA LEU A 72 -12.59 -10.30 -11.57
C LEU A 72 -12.15 -8.85 -11.37
N LEU A 73 -12.80 -7.89 -12.03
CA LEU A 73 -12.53 -6.46 -11.84
C LEU A 73 -12.79 -6.03 -10.40
N SER A 74 -13.90 -6.45 -9.79
CA SER A 74 -14.23 -6.17 -8.39
C SER A 74 -13.14 -6.70 -7.43
N GLN A 75 -12.57 -7.87 -7.71
CA GLN A 75 -11.45 -8.39 -6.91
C GLN A 75 -10.19 -7.52 -7.03
N ILE A 76 -9.94 -6.93 -8.20
CA ILE A 76 -8.82 -6.01 -8.42
C ILE A 76 -9.07 -4.71 -7.66
N GLU A 77 -10.29 -4.16 -7.72
CA GLU A 77 -10.69 -2.96 -6.96
C GLU A 77 -10.49 -3.15 -5.45
N LEU A 78 -10.91 -4.28 -4.90
CA LEU A 78 -10.68 -4.62 -3.49
C LEU A 78 -9.19 -4.66 -3.14
N LYS A 79 -8.35 -5.18 -4.04
CA LYS A 79 -6.90 -5.18 -3.83
C LYS A 79 -6.28 -3.79 -3.91
N ILE A 80 -6.77 -2.92 -4.80
CA ILE A 80 -6.37 -1.51 -4.84
C ILE A 80 -6.76 -0.82 -3.52
N SER A 81 -7.95 -1.08 -3.00
CA SER A 81 -8.37 -0.57 -1.69
C SER A 81 -7.45 -1.05 -0.55
N ASN A 82 -7.09 -2.34 -0.55
CA ASN A 82 -6.14 -2.89 0.41
C ASN A 82 -4.73 -2.27 0.26
N LEU A 83 -4.26 -2.05 -0.97
CA LEU A 83 -3.00 -1.36 -1.24
C LEU A 83 -2.99 0.04 -0.62
N ASN A 84 -4.05 0.83 -0.84
CA ASN A 84 -4.20 2.16 -0.23
C ASN A 84 -4.21 2.10 1.30
N THR A 85 -4.81 1.06 1.87
CA THR A 85 -4.81 0.82 3.32
C THR A 85 -3.39 0.56 3.83
N HIS A 86 -2.60 -0.28 3.16
CA HIS A 86 -1.20 -0.54 3.53
C HIS A 86 -0.29 0.69 3.34
N ILE A 87 -0.58 1.51 2.33
CA ILE A 87 0.10 2.79 2.07
C ILE A 87 -0.29 3.86 3.09
N GLY A 88 -1.48 3.76 3.69
CA GLY A 88 -2.05 4.75 4.61
C GLY A 88 -2.56 6.01 3.92
N THR A 89 -2.67 6.01 2.59
CA THR A 89 -3.22 7.11 1.79
C THR A 89 -3.92 6.55 0.55
N ASN A 90 -4.91 7.28 0.01
CA ASN A 90 -5.55 6.95 -1.27
C ASN A 90 -4.61 7.33 -2.42
N ALA A 91 -3.57 6.51 -2.61
CA ALA A 91 -2.55 6.75 -3.62
C ALA A 91 -3.06 6.41 -5.02
N VAL A 92 -3.77 5.28 -5.14
CA VAL A 92 -4.31 4.73 -6.38
C VAL A 92 -5.84 4.80 -6.32
N GLU A 93 -6.46 5.47 -7.27
CA GLU A 93 -7.93 5.52 -7.37
C GLU A 93 -8.46 4.35 -8.21
N ALA A 94 -9.66 3.86 -7.89
CA ALA A 94 -10.31 2.80 -8.67
C ALA A 94 -10.67 3.26 -10.10
N SER A 95 -10.68 4.56 -10.35
CA SER A 95 -10.84 5.17 -11.69
C SER A 95 -9.79 4.71 -12.69
N VAL A 96 -8.64 4.23 -12.23
CA VAL A 96 -7.60 3.62 -13.09
C VAL A 96 -8.10 2.38 -13.83
N LEU A 97 -9.16 1.72 -13.32
CA LEU A 97 -9.83 0.60 -14.00
C LEU A 97 -11.02 1.04 -14.87
N GLY A 98 -11.18 2.34 -15.14
CA GLY A 98 -12.30 2.88 -15.92
C GLY A 98 -12.39 2.26 -17.31
N ASP A 99 -11.29 2.28 -18.07
CA ASP A 99 -11.21 1.69 -19.41
C ASP A 99 -11.54 0.19 -19.44
N LEU A 100 -11.27 -0.53 -18.35
CA LEU A 100 -11.61 -1.95 -18.22
C LEU A 100 -13.10 -2.14 -17.90
N ARG A 101 -13.71 -1.24 -17.12
CA ARG A 101 -15.15 -1.29 -16.80
C ARG A 101 -16.04 -0.93 -17.99
N GLU A 102 -15.57 -0.03 -18.84
CA GLU A 102 -16.31 0.44 -20.01
C GLU A 102 -16.16 -0.47 -21.24
N MET A 103 -15.56 -1.65 -21.07
CA MET A 103 -15.44 -2.65 -22.13
C MET A 103 -16.82 -3.19 -22.50
N GLU A 104 -17.29 -2.85 -23.70
CA GLU A 104 -18.49 -3.45 -24.28
C GLU A 104 -18.22 -4.91 -24.70
N ILE A 105 -19.04 -5.82 -24.17
CA ILE A 105 -19.01 -7.24 -24.48
C ILE A 105 -20.23 -7.50 -25.38
N SER A 106 -20.01 -7.94 -26.62
CA SER A 106 -21.12 -8.28 -27.52
C SER A 106 -21.71 -9.64 -27.14
N GLU A 107 -23.00 -9.83 -27.43
CA GLU A 107 -23.67 -11.14 -27.34
C GLU A 107 -23.10 -12.12 -28.38
N LEU A 108 -22.62 -11.61 -29.52
CA LEU A 108 -22.05 -12.42 -30.59
C LEU A 108 -20.56 -12.64 -30.38
N LYS A 109 -20.19 -13.90 -30.17
CA LYS A 109 -18.80 -14.35 -29.96
C LYS A 109 -17.83 -13.86 -31.04
N ASP A 110 -18.26 -13.83 -32.30
CA ASP A 110 -17.44 -13.40 -33.43
C ASP A 110 -17.13 -11.89 -33.42
N GLU A 111 -18.00 -11.08 -32.81
CA GLU A 111 -17.79 -9.63 -32.65
C GLU A 111 -16.84 -9.31 -31.48
N ASN A 112 -16.67 -10.26 -30.55
CA ASN A 112 -15.69 -10.16 -29.47
C ASN A 112 -14.27 -10.55 -29.90
N LYS A 113 -14.04 -10.84 -31.18
CA LYS A 113 -12.69 -11.11 -31.71
C LYS A 113 -11.81 -9.86 -31.52
N GLY A 114 -10.79 -9.99 -30.68
CA GLY A 114 -9.88 -8.89 -30.32
C GLY A 114 -10.25 -8.17 -29.01
N LEU A 115 -11.32 -8.56 -28.32
CA LEU A 115 -11.61 -8.08 -26.97
C LEU A 115 -10.43 -8.34 -26.01
N TYR A 116 -9.83 -9.54 -26.08
CA TYR A 116 -8.65 -9.88 -25.28
C TYR A 116 -7.47 -8.92 -25.50
N LEU A 117 -7.24 -8.44 -26.73
CA LEU A 117 -6.18 -7.45 -27.03
C LEU A 117 -6.50 -6.09 -26.43
N ARG A 118 -7.76 -5.64 -26.57
CA ARG A 118 -8.21 -4.38 -25.96
C ARG A 118 -8.07 -4.43 -24.44
N VAL A 119 -8.53 -5.52 -23.84
CA VAL A 119 -8.40 -5.80 -22.39
C VAL A 119 -6.94 -5.79 -21.98
N ARG A 120 -6.06 -6.43 -22.74
CA ARG A 120 -4.61 -6.41 -22.49
C ARG A 120 -4.07 -4.98 -22.50
N HIS A 121 -4.38 -4.18 -23.53
CA HIS A 121 -3.91 -2.79 -23.60
C HIS A 121 -4.41 -1.93 -22.43
N ALA A 122 -5.70 -2.04 -22.07
CA ALA A 122 -6.27 -1.34 -20.92
C ALA A 122 -5.63 -1.80 -19.60
N ALA A 123 -5.36 -3.10 -19.44
CA ALA A 123 -4.64 -3.64 -18.28
C ALA A 123 -3.22 -3.08 -18.17
N TRP A 124 -2.48 -2.96 -19.28
CA TRP A 124 -1.16 -2.33 -19.31
C TRP A 124 -1.21 -0.86 -18.91
N ASN A 125 -2.15 -0.08 -19.43
CA ASN A 125 -2.33 1.33 -19.04
C ASN A 125 -2.66 1.47 -17.55
N ALA A 126 -3.48 0.56 -17.01
CA ALA A 126 -3.81 0.52 -15.60
C ALA A 126 -2.57 0.18 -14.75
N ILE A 127 -1.76 -0.80 -15.15
CA ILE A 127 -0.50 -1.16 -14.48
C ILE A 127 0.44 0.04 -14.44
N ASP A 128 0.69 0.70 -15.58
CA ASP A 128 1.57 1.87 -15.65
C ASP A 128 1.08 3.01 -14.75
N SER A 129 -0.23 3.27 -14.74
CA SER A 129 -0.84 4.29 -13.89
C SER A 129 -0.69 3.96 -12.40
N ILE A 130 -0.87 2.69 -12.02
CA ILE A 130 -0.67 2.20 -10.65
C ILE A 130 0.79 2.36 -10.24
N ASP A 131 1.73 2.00 -11.12
CA ASP A 131 3.16 2.09 -10.83
C ASP A 131 3.64 3.52 -10.70
N MET A 132 3.21 4.43 -11.60
CA MET A 132 3.53 5.85 -11.50
C MET A 132 3.00 6.46 -10.21
N THR A 133 1.70 6.30 -9.92
CA THR A 133 1.07 6.92 -8.74
C THR A 133 1.59 6.34 -7.43
N SER A 134 1.82 5.02 -7.36
CA SER A 134 2.41 4.37 -6.19
C SER A 134 3.85 4.83 -5.96
N ASN A 135 4.64 4.94 -7.02
CA ASN A 135 6.03 5.39 -6.89
C ASN A 135 6.12 6.86 -6.47
N GLU A 136 5.31 7.74 -7.05
CA GLU A 136 5.32 9.17 -6.73
C GLU A 136 4.89 9.44 -5.28
N LYS A 137 3.79 8.82 -4.82
CA LYS A 137 3.20 9.14 -3.52
C LYS A 137 3.84 8.38 -2.35
N PHE A 138 4.32 7.15 -2.57
CA PHE A 138 4.78 6.28 -1.48
C PHE A 138 6.26 5.89 -1.55
N PHE A 139 6.79 5.58 -2.74
CA PHE A 139 8.18 5.11 -2.87
C PHE A 139 9.21 6.19 -3.17
N MET A 140 8.80 7.38 -3.61
CA MET A 140 9.71 8.50 -3.79
C MET A 140 10.34 8.89 -2.45
N LYS A 141 11.66 9.07 -2.49
CA LYS A 141 12.53 9.28 -1.34
C LYS A 141 12.11 10.50 -0.53
N LYS A 142 11.23 10.32 0.45
CA LYS A 142 11.12 11.25 1.56
C LYS A 142 12.52 11.34 2.20
N GLY A 143 13.07 12.55 2.31
CA GLY A 143 14.40 12.76 2.89
C GLY A 143 14.46 12.27 4.35
N ARG A 144 15.65 12.00 4.87
CA ARG A 144 15.85 11.56 6.28
C ARG A 144 15.14 12.49 7.28
N LEU A 145 15.08 13.78 6.97
CA LEU A 145 14.38 14.80 7.76
C LEU A 145 12.86 14.60 7.81
N ALA A 146 12.25 14.22 6.69
CA ALA A 146 10.82 13.97 6.62
C ALA A 146 10.43 12.74 7.45
N TYR A 147 11.27 11.70 7.44
CA TYR A 147 11.08 10.52 8.30
C TYR A 147 11.17 10.85 9.78
N PHE A 148 12.13 11.68 10.17
CA PHE A 148 12.27 12.10 11.56
C PHE A 148 11.06 12.93 12.02
N LYS A 149 10.57 13.84 11.16
CA LYS A 149 9.38 14.64 11.46
C LYS A 149 8.12 13.77 11.63
N GLU A 150 7.91 12.79 10.75
CA GLU A 150 6.81 11.82 10.87
C GLU A 150 6.91 10.99 12.16
N TYR A 151 8.11 10.52 12.51
CA TYR A 151 8.37 9.79 13.76
C TYR A 151 8.07 10.64 14.99
N VAL A 152 8.60 11.87 15.06
CA VAL A 152 8.38 12.77 16.20
C VAL A 152 6.90 13.09 16.36
N HIS A 153 6.16 13.25 15.26
CA HIS A 153 4.73 13.48 15.32
C HIS A 153 3.97 12.24 15.83
N ALA A 154 4.28 11.05 15.31
CA ALA A 154 3.63 9.80 15.69
C ALA A 154 3.88 9.41 17.17
N TYR A 155 5.07 9.71 17.69
CA TYR A 155 5.48 9.36 19.06
C TYR A 155 5.59 10.57 19.99
N TYR A 156 4.97 11.70 19.63
CA TYR A 156 5.07 12.95 20.38
C TYR A 156 4.75 12.76 21.87
N GLY A 157 3.69 12.03 22.20
CA GLY A 157 3.31 11.76 23.59
C GLY A 157 4.37 10.98 24.38
N VAL A 158 5.00 9.98 23.75
CA VAL A 158 6.08 9.19 24.37
C VAL A 158 7.33 10.03 24.57
N ILE A 159 7.66 10.88 23.59
CA ILE A 159 8.81 11.79 23.66
C ILE A 159 8.61 12.84 24.75
N VAL A 160 7.42 13.45 24.83
CA VAL A 160 7.08 14.43 25.88
C VAL A 160 7.09 13.78 27.27
N ALA A 161 6.54 12.58 27.41
CA ALA A 161 6.59 11.83 28.67
C ALA A 161 8.04 11.55 29.09
N ALA A 162 8.89 11.09 28.16
CA ALA A 162 10.31 10.85 28.41
C ALA A 162 11.06 12.13 28.84
N ILE A 163 10.81 13.26 28.16
CA ILE A 163 11.41 14.56 28.51
C ILE A 163 10.93 15.01 29.89
N SER A 164 9.64 14.90 30.19
CA SER A 164 9.07 15.29 31.48
C SER A 164 9.66 14.49 32.64
N LEU A 165 9.87 13.17 32.47
CA LEU A 165 10.53 12.32 33.46
C LEU A 165 11.99 12.71 33.67
N LEU A 166 12.72 13.06 32.59
CA LEU A 166 14.08 13.59 32.70
C LEU A 166 14.11 14.92 33.44
N THR A 167 13.20 15.85 33.15
CA THR A 167 13.12 17.14 33.82
C THR A 167 12.83 16.97 35.31
N VAL A 168 11.84 16.14 35.67
CA VAL A 168 11.53 15.84 37.08
C VAL A 168 12.73 15.21 37.79
N TYR A 169 13.44 14.29 37.15
CA TYR A 169 14.65 13.67 37.71
C TYR A 169 15.76 14.69 37.98
N TYR A 170 16.07 15.56 37.00
CA TYR A 170 17.11 16.58 37.16
C TYR A 170 16.72 17.65 38.19
N VAL A 171 15.47 18.11 38.19
CA VAL A 171 14.98 19.09 39.17
C VAL A 171 14.96 18.48 40.58
N GLY A 172 14.49 17.25 40.74
CA GLY A 172 14.53 16.55 42.04
C GLY A 172 15.95 16.38 42.57
N LYS A 173 16.92 16.10 41.70
CA LYS A 173 18.33 16.02 42.06
C LYS A 173 18.92 17.37 42.51
N ILE A 174 18.46 18.49 41.94
CA ILE A 174 18.88 19.85 42.31
C ILE A 174 18.25 20.31 43.64
N ILE A 175 17.03 19.86 43.95
CA ILE A 175 16.31 20.27 45.17
C ILE A 175 16.76 19.46 46.40
N VAL A 176 17.13 18.19 46.20
CA VAL A 176 17.49 17.26 47.29
C VAL A 176 19.01 17.18 47.54
N GLY A 177 19.83 17.63 46.59
CA GLY A 177 21.30 17.71 46.72
C GLY A 177 21.77 19.06 47.18
#